data_AF-A0A957FIX7-F1
#
_entry.id   AF-A0A957FIX7-F1
#
_cell.length_a   1.000
_cell.length_b   1.000
_cell.length_c   1.000
_cell.angle_alpha   90.00
_cell.angle_beta   90.00
_cell.angle_gamma   90.00
#
_symmetry.space_group_name_H-M   'P 1'
#
loop_
_entity.id
_entity.type
_entity.pdbx_description
1 polymer ?
#
loop_
_entity_poly.entity_id
_entity_poly.type
_entity_poly.pdbx_seq_one_letter_code
_entity_poly.pdbx_strand_id
1 'polypeptide(L)' 'MSMNGSINFGLSAEHKDIQDLARTFARKEIAPVAEHYDKSHEYPWPVVKKAQEQGFTTMNIP' A
#
# COMPACT_ATOMS: atom_id res chain seq x y z
N MET A 1 33.17 -15.41 -11.48
CA MET A 1 33.43 -15.31 -10.03
C MET A 1 33.44 -13.85 -9.62
N SER A 2 32.47 -13.43 -8.81
CA SER A 2 32.65 -12.52 -7.68
C SER A 2 31.41 -12.67 -6.81
N MET A 3 31.46 -13.62 -5.88
CA MET A 3 30.49 -13.77 -4.79
C MET A 3 30.91 -12.78 -3.70
N ASN A 4 30.55 -11.51 -3.87
CA ASN A 4 30.48 -10.58 -2.76
C ASN A 4 29.06 -10.66 -2.21
N GLY A 5 28.90 -11.23 -1.01
CA GLY A 5 27.62 -11.38 -0.32
C GLY A 5 27.06 -10.03 0.15
N SER A 6 26.64 -9.17 -0.77
CA SER A 6 25.88 -7.96 -0.47
C SER A 6 24.38 -8.27 -0.50
N ILE A 7 23.64 -7.83 0.52
CA ILE A 7 22.17 -7.92 0.54
C ILE A 7 21.62 -7.13 -0.66
N ASN A 8 20.77 -7.78 -1.45
CA ASN A 8 20.04 -7.13 -2.55
C ASN A 8 18.70 -6.59 -2.02
N PHE A 9 18.54 -5.26 -2.04
CA PHE A 9 17.32 -4.56 -1.61
C PHE A 9 16.30 -4.36 -2.75
N GLY A 10 16.57 -4.90 -3.94
CA GLY A 10 15.67 -4.87 -5.07
C GLY A 10 14.42 -5.70 -4.79
N LEU A 11 13.26 -5.13 -5.10
CA LEU A 11 11.99 -5.85 -5.09
C LEU A 11 11.94 -6.86 -6.24
N SER A 12 11.37 -8.04 -5.97
CA SER A 12 10.99 -9.00 -7.01
C SER A 12 9.93 -8.38 -7.93
N ALA A 13 9.67 -8.99 -9.09
CA ALA A 13 8.61 -8.54 -9.98
C ALA A 13 7.25 -8.51 -9.26
N GLU A 14 6.91 -9.57 -8.55
CA GLU A 14 5.68 -9.67 -7.75
C GLU A 14 5.58 -8.57 -6.67
N HIS A 15 6.68 -8.28 -5.94
CA HIS A 15 6.69 -7.20 -4.97
C HIS A 15 6.48 -5.82 -5.63
N LYS A 16 6.96 -5.61 -6.86
CA LYS A 16 6.71 -4.37 -7.61
C LYS A 16 5.25 -4.26 -8.02
N ASP A 17 4.63 -5.35 -8.46
CA ASP A 17 3.21 -5.37 -8.82
C ASP A 17 2.32 -5.04 -7.61
N ILE A 18 2.61 -5.63 -6.45
CA ILE A 18 1.93 -5.30 -5.19
C ILE A 18 2.13 -3.82 -4.83
N GLN A 19 3.36 -3.30 -4.97
CA GLN A 19 3.66 -1.90 -4.71
C GLN A 19 2.88 -0.96 -5.65
N ASP A 20 2.79 -1.28 -6.93
CA ASP A 20 2.11 -0.44 -7.92
C ASP A 20 0.59 -0.48 -7.73
N LEU A 21 0.03 -1.62 -7.33
CA LEU A 21 -1.35 -1.75 -6.89
C LEU A 21 -1.63 -0.84 -5.68
N ALA A 22 -0.81 -0.91 -4.63
CA ALA A 22 -0.96 -0.09 -3.42
C ALA A 22 -0.81 1.42 -3.72
N ARG A 23 0.15 1.80 -4.57
CA ARG A 23 0.34 3.20 -5.00
C ARG A 23 -0.86 3.72 -5.78
N THR A 24 -1.44 2.90 -6.64
CA THR A 24 -2.62 3.27 -7.43
C THR A 24 -3.82 3.50 -6.53
N PHE A 25 -4.05 2.61 -5.55
CA PHE A 25 -5.09 2.79 -4.54
C PHE A 25 -4.87 4.07 -3.74
N ALA A 26 -3.66 4.30 -3.23
CA ALA A 26 -3.36 5.49 -2.43
C ALA A 26 -3.61 6.80 -3.19
N ARG A 27 -3.22 6.88 -4.46
CA ARG A 27 -3.45 8.08 -5.30
C ARG A 27 -4.92 8.33 -5.57
N LYS A 28 -5.72 7.28 -5.76
CA LYS A 28 -7.14 7.39 -6.12
C LYS A 28 -8.05 7.57 -4.91
N GLU A 29 -7.76 6.89 -3.81
CA GLU A 29 -8.71 6.75 -2.69
C GLU A 29 -8.25 7.47 -1.41
N ILE A 30 -6.94 7.61 -1.18
CA ILE A 30 -6.40 8.24 0.04
C ILE A 30 -6.06 9.71 -0.21
N ALA A 31 -5.24 9.99 -1.21
CA ALA A 31 -4.71 11.34 -1.45
C ALA A 31 -5.78 12.44 -1.59
N PRO A 32 -6.92 12.22 -2.28
CA PRO A 32 -7.93 13.26 -2.45
C PRO A 32 -8.64 13.69 -1.16
N VAL A 33 -8.65 12.82 -0.13
CA VAL A 33 -9.38 13.04 1.13
C VAL A 33 -8.46 13.23 2.34
N ALA A 34 -7.14 13.11 2.15
CA ALA A 34 -6.16 13.15 3.23
C ALA A 34 -6.24 14.45 4.06
N GLU A 35 -6.30 15.61 3.40
CA GLU A 35 -6.37 16.92 4.08
C GLU A 35 -7.66 17.07 4.90
N HIS A 36 -8.78 16.54 4.40
CA HIS A 36 -10.04 16.61 5.11
C HIS A 36 -9.97 15.84 6.43
N TYR A 37 -9.48 14.59 6.39
CA TYR A 37 -9.38 13.74 7.57
C TYR A 37 -8.32 14.21 8.58
N ASP A 38 -7.25 14.85 8.11
CA ASP A 38 -6.28 15.52 8.98
C ASP A 38 -6.95 16.65 9.79
N LYS A 39 -7.74 17.50 9.12
CA LYS A 39 -8.41 18.63 9.76
C LYS A 39 -9.59 18.23 10.65
N SER A 40 -10.40 17.27 10.20
CA SER A 40 -11.62 16.86 10.90
C SER A 40 -11.35 15.92 12.06
N HIS A 41 -10.19 15.23 12.07
CA HIS A 41 -9.87 14.15 13.01
C HIS A 41 -10.86 12.98 12.96
N GLU A 42 -11.66 12.87 11.89
CA GLU A 42 -12.56 11.74 11.68
C GLU A 42 -11.79 10.53 11.17
N TYR A 43 -12.25 9.34 11.53
CA TYR A 43 -11.67 8.11 11.02
C TYR A 43 -12.17 7.84 9.58
N PRO A 44 -11.28 7.56 8.60
CA PRO A 44 -11.62 7.45 7.19
C PRO A 44 -12.25 6.10 6.82
N TRP A 45 -13.37 5.75 7.48
CA TRP A 45 -14.09 4.49 7.26
C TRP A 45 -14.40 4.16 5.79
N PRO A 46 -14.79 5.12 4.93
CA PRO A 46 -15.01 4.81 3.51
C PRO A 46 -13.76 4.29 2.80
N VAL A 47 -12.60 4.86 3.09
CA VAL A 47 -11.31 4.45 2.51
C VAL A 47 -10.90 3.09 3.06
N VAL A 48 -11.04 2.88 4.38
CA VAL A 48 -10.70 1.61 5.04
C VAL A 48 -11.54 0.46 4.48
N LYS A 49 -12.84 0.66 4.29
CA LYS A 49 -13.72 -0.37 3.71
C LYS A 49 -13.31 -0.75 2.29
N LYS A 50 -12.98 0.24 1.45
CA LYS A 50 -12.44 -0.03 0.11
C LYS A 50 -11.11 -0.79 0.17
N ALA A 51 -10.24 -0.48 1.14
CA ALA A 51 -8.98 -1.19 1.31
C ALA A 51 -9.19 -2.65 1.73
N GLN A 52 -10.19 -2.92 2.58
CA GLN A 52 -10.59 -4.27 3.00
C GLN A 52 -11.10 -5.10 1.82
N GLU A 53 -11.94 -4.52 0.96
CA GLU A 53 -12.45 -5.17 -0.25
C GLU A 53 -11.33 -5.57 -1.23
N GLN A 54 -10.22 -4.83 -1.23
CA GLN A 54 -9.02 -5.11 -2.04
C GLN A 54 -8.01 -6.02 -1.33
N GLY A 55 -8.30 -6.48 -0.11
CA GLY A 55 -7.41 -7.36 0.66
C GLY A 55 -6.21 -6.67 1.31
N PHE A 56 -6.12 -5.33 1.30
CA PHE A 56 -4.97 -4.62 1.87
C PHE A 56 -4.87 -4.72 3.40
N THR A 57 -5.93 -5.15 4.09
CA THR A 57 -5.93 -5.30 5.56
C THR A 57 -5.62 -6.71 6.05
N THR A 58 -5.51 -7.69 5.13
CA THR A 58 -5.35 -9.12 5.47
C THR A 58 -4.27 -9.81 4.62
N MET A 59 -3.31 -9.05 4.09
CA MET A 59 -2.32 -9.54 3.11
C MET A 59 -1.48 -10.74 3.57
N ASN A 60 -1.35 -10.96 4.88
CA ASN A 60 -0.57 -12.05 5.48
C ASN A 60 -1.43 -13.09 6.20
N ILE A 61 -2.75 -13.03 6.05
CA ILE A 61 -3.69 -14.00 6.62
C ILE A 61 -3.99 -15.05 5.53
N PRO A 62 -3.75 -16.35 5.81
CA PRO A 62 -4.04 -17.44 4.88
C PRO A 62 -5.52 -17.54 4.47
#